data_AF-A0A7X6KZD6-F1
#
_entry.id   AF-A0A7X6KZD6-F1
#
_cell.length_a   1.000
_cell.length_b   1.000
_cell.length_c   1.000
_cell.angle_alpha   90.00
_cell.angle_beta   90.00
_cell.angle_gamma   90.00
#
_symmetry.space_group_name_H-M   'P 1'
#
loop_
_entity.id
_entity.type
_entity.pdbx_description
1 polymer ?
#
loop_
_entity_poly.entity_id
_entity_poly.type
_entity_poly.pdbx_seq_one_letter_code
_entity_poly.pdbx_strand_id
1 'polypeptide(L)'
;MFRPGERGVARRVLLGVVGGGTFLAAMFATSAAAPLPSGSGPAGAPDGSTVTLNDYCQDPGAVGHLADGRTVYCTQVQGTDAFVWSYSRDPIPRDPNTRGYTCDSDACHWPDGTAVPNYQRCGMLCGEPPTSGDRQSGLYDCVQAGTEFEECERRIR
;
A
#
# COMPACT_ATOMS: atom_id res chain seq x y z
N MET A 1 -21.45 -12.80 60.82
CA MET A 1 -22.88 -12.64 60.46
C MET A 1 -22.95 -12.06 59.05
N PHE A 2 -23.52 -12.81 58.10
CA PHE A 2 -23.84 -12.34 56.74
C PHE A 2 -25.10 -11.46 56.75
N ARG A 3 -25.18 -10.43 55.89
CA ARG A 3 -26.35 -10.13 55.03
C ARG A 3 -26.12 -8.91 54.09
N PRO A 4 -26.92 -8.75 53.02
CA PRO A 4 -26.45 -8.62 51.64
C PRO A 4 -26.94 -7.33 50.94
N GLY A 5 -26.63 -7.19 49.64
CA GLY A 5 -26.85 -5.97 48.85
C GLY A 5 -28.24 -5.78 48.22
N GLU A 6 -28.36 -4.86 47.25
CA GLU A 6 -29.51 -4.78 46.35
C GLU A 6 -29.19 -4.04 45.04
N ARG A 7 -29.67 -4.61 43.94
CA ARG A 7 -29.52 -4.18 42.54
C ARG A 7 -30.69 -3.29 42.16
N GLY A 8 -30.43 -2.11 41.62
CA GLY A 8 -31.45 -1.18 41.11
C GLY A 8 -32.00 -1.61 39.75
N VAL A 9 -33.29 -1.92 39.73
CA VAL A 9 -34.15 -2.13 38.55
C VAL A 9 -34.83 -0.80 38.19
N ALA A 10 -34.94 -0.45 36.90
CA ALA A 10 -35.91 0.53 36.45
C ALA A 10 -36.54 0.12 35.12
N ARG A 11 -37.75 -0.41 35.23
CA ARG A 11 -38.70 -0.76 34.18
C ARG A 11 -39.69 0.40 34.07
N ARG A 12 -39.95 0.95 32.88
CA ARG A 12 -41.13 1.80 32.63
C ARG A 12 -41.87 1.33 31.38
N VAL A 13 -43.18 1.41 31.48
CA VAL A 13 -44.20 0.60 30.82
C VAL A 13 -45.35 1.54 30.41
N LEU A 14 -45.91 1.26 29.22
CA LEU A 14 -47.26 1.54 28.69
C LEU A 14 -47.74 2.99 28.48
N LEU A 15 -48.34 3.25 27.30
CA LEU A 15 -49.81 3.31 27.11
C LEU A 15 -50.15 3.74 25.67
N GLY A 16 -51.11 3.04 25.03
CA GLY A 16 -51.63 3.34 23.70
C GLY A 16 -52.92 4.17 23.72
N VAL A 17 -53.34 4.65 22.54
CA VAL A 17 -54.67 5.22 22.27
C VAL A 17 -55.13 4.79 20.87
N VAL A 18 -56.34 4.24 20.78
CA VAL A 18 -57.10 3.93 19.56
C VAL A 18 -58.29 4.89 19.49
N GLY A 19 -58.56 5.47 18.32
CA GLY A 19 -59.79 6.23 18.05
C GLY A 19 -59.84 6.69 16.59
N GLY A 20 -60.82 6.19 15.83
CA GLY A 20 -60.94 6.35 14.38
C GLY A 20 -61.66 7.60 13.90
N GLY A 21 -61.63 7.79 12.57
CA GLY A 21 -62.41 8.78 11.82
C GLY A 21 -62.03 8.78 10.34
N THR A 22 -62.92 8.26 9.49
CA THR A 22 -62.82 8.25 8.02
C THR A 22 -62.94 9.66 7.44
N PHE A 23 -62.12 10.05 6.46
CA PHE A 23 -62.53 10.67 5.19
C PHE A 23 -61.32 11.04 4.29
N LEU A 24 -61.57 10.94 2.97
CA LEU A 24 -60.89 11.57 1.83
C LEU A 24 -59.65 10.93 1.17
N ALA A 25 -59.88 10.58 -0.09
CA ALA A 25 -58.95 10.09 -1.09
C ALA A 25 -57.94 11.16 -1.53
N ALA A 26 -56.70 10.73 -1.76
CA ALA A 26 -55.81 11.32 -2.75
C ALA A 26 -54.83 10.25 -3.22
N MET A 27 -54.87 9.96 -4.53
CA MET A 27 -53.93 9.07 -5.20
C MET A 27 -52.53 9.68 -5.16
N PHE A 28 -51.57 8.98 -4.56
CA PHE A 28 -50.15 9.14 -4.87
C PHE A 28 -49.52 7.75 -4.94
N ALA A 29 -49.28 7.28 -6.16
CA ALA A 29 -48.43 6.12 -6.40
C ALA A 29 -47.02 6.48 -5.93
N THR A 30 -46.68 6.07 -4.71
CA THR A 30 -45.32 6.20 -4.18
C THR A 30 -44.52 5.03 -4.72
N SER A 31 -43.64 5.29 -5.69
CA SER A 31 -42.61 4.34 -6.09
C SER A 31 -41.76 4.01 -4.87
N ALA A 32 -41.84 2.77 -4.38
CA ALA A 32 -40.94 2.26 -3.36
C ALA A 32 -39.55 2.08 -4.00
N ALA A 33 -38.72 3.13 -3.97
CA ALA A 33 -37.29 2.97 -4.16
C ALA A 33 -36.70 2.50 -2.83
N ALA A 34 -36.26 1.24 -2.79
CA ALA A 34 -35.49 0.73 -1.68
C ALA A 34 -34.19 1.56 -1.53
N PRO A 35 -33.77 1.93 -0.31
CA PRO A 35 -32.47 2.55 -0.12
C PRO A 35 -31.39 1.50 -0.41
N LEU A 36 -30.73 1.62 -1.55
CA LEU A 36 -29.45 0.98 -1.79
C LEU A 36 -28.44 1.60 -0.83
N PRO A 37 -27.67 0.82 -0.05
CA PRO A 37 -26.51 1.36 0.64
C PRO A 37 -25.46 1.75 -0.41
N SER A 38 -25.53 2.99 -0.88
CA SER A 38 -24.45 3.66 -1.60
C SER A 38 -23.36 4.04 -0.61
N GLY A 39 -22.61 3.03 -0.20
CA GLY A 39 -21.33 3.17 0.49
C GLY A 39 -20.20 2.86 -0.48
N SER A 40 -19.95 3.74 -1.44
CA SER A 40 -18.72 3.71 -2.26
C SER A 40 -17.56 4.24 -1.41
N GLY A 41 -17.13 3.47 -0.42
CA GLY A 41 -15.76 3.56 0.06
C GLY A 41 -14.85 2.92 -1.00
N PRO A 42 -13.64 3.45 -1.25
CA PRO A 42 -12.69 2.73 -2.10
C PRO A 42 -12.53 1.33 -1.52
N ALA A 43 -12.87 0.32 -2.31
CA ALA A 43 -12.50 -1.04 -2.01
C ALA A 43 -10.99 -1.02 -1.79
N GLY A 44 -10.54 -1.31 -0.57
CA GLY A 44 -9.14 -1.62 -0.32
C GLY A 44 -8.72 -2.64 -1.36
N ALA A 45 -7.61 -2.37 -2.04
CA ALA A 45 -7.05 -3.24 -3.05
C ALA A 45 -7.03 -4.68 -2.52
N PRO A 46 -7.33 -5.68 -3.38
CA PRO A 46 -7.30 -7.08 -2.96
C PRO A 46 -5.91 -7.36 -2.38
N ASP A 47 -5.90 -8.13 -1.28
CA ASP A 47 -4.71 -8.56 -0.53
C ASP A 47 -3.49 -8.63 -1.45
N GLY A 48 -2.58 -7.66 -1.28
CA GLY A 48 -1.54 -7.34 -2.24
C GLY A 48 -0.76 -8.60 -2.61
N SER A 49 -0.67 -8.89 -3.91
CA SER A 49 0.16 -9.96 -4.40
C SER A 49 1.57 -9.78 -3.86
N THR A 50 2.10 -10.83 -3.20
CA THR A 50 3.52 -10.85 -2.86
C THR A 50 4.29 -10.91 -4.17
N VAL A 51 5.11 -9.90 -4.42
CA VAL A 51 5.92 -9.76 -5.63
C VAL A 51 7.40 -9.72 -5.28
N THR A 52 8.25 -10.02 -6.25
CA THR A 52 9.70 -9.88 -6.11
C THR A 52 10.13 -8.53 -6.67
N LEU A 53 10.99 -7.82 -5.93
CA LEU A 53 11.62 -6.60 -6.42
C LEU A 53 12.41 -6.88 -7.71
N ASN A 54 12.35 -5.95 -8.66
CA ASN A 54 12.96 -6.03 -10.00
C ASN A 54 12.32 -7.02 -10.98
N ASP A 55 11.40 -7.90 -10.55
CA ASP A 55 10.67 -8.75 -11.51
C ASP A 55 9.87 -7.88 -12.48
N TYR A 56 9.79 -8.32 -13.74
CA TYR A 56 8.95 -7.68 -14.74
C TYR A 56 7.48 -7.76 -14.35
N CYS A 57 6.74 -6.70 -14.64
CA CYS A 57 5.31 -6.57 -14.38
C CYS A 57 4.61 -6.01 -15.62
N GLN A 58 3.28 -6.18 -15.68
CA GLN A 58 2.50 -5.85 -16.89
C GLN A 58 1.53 -4.69 -16.70
N ASP A 59 1.14 -4.39 -15.46
CA ASP A 59 0.10 -3.41 -15.14
C ASP A 59 0.74 -2.11 -14.65
N PRO A 60 0.88 -1.06 -15.50
CA PRO A 60 1.55 0.17 -15.13
C PRO A 60 0.92 0.83 -13.91
N GLY A 61 1.74 1.18 -12.91
CA GLY A 61 1.28 1.81 -11.68
C GLY A 61 0.57 0.87 -10.70
N ALA A 62 0.50 -0.43 -10.98
CA ALA A 62 0.04 -1.41 -10.01
C ALA A 62 0.88 -1.34 -8.72
N VAL A 63 0.25 -1.67 -7.60
CA VAL A 63 0.87 -1.68 -6.27
C VAL A 63 1.01 -3.13 -5.82
N GLY A 64 2.23 -3.52 -5.46
CA GLY A 64 2.56 -4.83 -4.92
C GLY A 64 3.22 -4.71 -3.55
N HIS A 65 3.36 -5.83 -2.85
CA HIS A 65 4.08 -5.87 -1.58
C HIS A 65 5.18 -6.92 -1.66
N LEU A 66 6.36 -6.58 -1.15
CA LEU A 66 7.45 -7.54 -1.00
C LEU A 66 7.16 -8.51 0.16
N ALA A 67 7.95 -9.58 0.26
CA ALA A 67 7.83 -10.56 1.35
C ALA A 67 8.04 -9.96 2.75
N ASP A 68 8.74 -8.84 2.86
CA ASP A 68 8.95 -8.08 4.09
C ASP A 68 7.88 -7.00 4.35
N GLY A 69 6.85 -6.94 3.51
CA GLY A 69 5.73 -6.01 3.64
C GLY A 69 5.95 -4.64 3.00
N ARG A 70 7.14 -4.35 2.45
CA ARG A 70 7.41 -3.07 1.79
C ARG A 70 6.58 -2.89 0.52
N THR A 71 6.10 -1.67 0.30
CA THR A 71 5.33 -1.32 -0.90
C THR A 71 6.26 -1.16 -2.10
N VAL A 72 5.83 -1.70 -3.25
CA VAL A 72 6.49 -1.51 -4.55
C VAL A 72 5.46 -1.21 -5.64
N TYR A 73 5.94 -0.65 -6.74
CA TYR A 73 5.14 -0.15 -7.85
C TYR A 73 5.62 -0.75 -9.16
N CYS A 74 4.68 -1.08 -10.03
CA CYS A 74 4.99 -1.51 -11.39
C CYS A 74 5.36 -0.27 -12.22
N THR A 75 6.65 -0.02 -12.35
CA THR A 75 7.21 1.25 -12.84
C THR A 75 7.96 1.06 -14.14
N GLN A 76 7.82 2.03 -15.05
CA GLN A 76 8.45 1.97 -16.37
C GLN A 76 9.97 2.11 -16.28
N VAL A 77 10.69 1.36 -17.09
CA VAL A 77 12.10 1.62 -17.38
C VAL A 77 12.21 2.71 -18.45
N GLN A 78 12.91 3.79 -18.15
CA GLN A 78 13.08 4.94 -19.03
C GLN A 78 13.58 4.53 -20.42
N GLY A 79 12.94 5.08 -21.46
CA GLY A 79 13.31 4.81 -22.85
C GLY A 79 12.94 3.42 -23.37
N THR A 80 12.10 2.67 -22.65
CA THR A 80 11.63 1.34 -23.06
C THR A 80 10.14 1.16 -22.75
N ASP A 81 9.54 0.08 -23.28
CA ASP A 81 8.18 -0.34 -22.96
C ASP A 81 8.12 -1.37 -21.81
N ALA A 82 9.25 -1.63 -21.13
CA ALA A 82 9.33 -2.57 -20.04
C ALA A 82 8.93 -1.92 -18.70
N PHE A 83 8.27 -2.70 -17.84
CA PHE A 83 7.92 -2.31 -16.48
C PHE A 83 8.46 -3.34 -15.49
N VAL A 84 8.93 -2.86 -14.33
CA VAL A 84 9.46 -3.70 -13.26
C VAL A 84 8.94 -3.24 -11.90
N TRP A 85 8.87 -4.15 -10.94
CA TRP A 85 8.57 -3.80 -9.55
C TRP A 85 9.72 -2.99 -8.93
N SER A 86 9.42 -1.75 -8.53
CA SER A 86 10.37 -0.77 -7.98
C SER A 86 9.83 -0.13 -6.71
N TYR A 87 10.70 0.33 -5.81
CA TYR A 87 10.27 1.12 -4.65
C TYR A 87 9.73 2.51 -5.00
N SER A 88 10.06 3.02 -6.19
CA SER A 88 9.65 4.34 -6.65
C SER A 88 8.63 4.25 -7.79
N ARG A 89 7.73 5.22 -7.83
CA ARG A 89 6.78 5.44 -8.95
C ARG A 89 7.43 6.17 -10.12
N ASP A 90 8.55 6.84 -9.89
CA ASP A 90 9.27 7.57 -10.93
C ASP A 90 9.92 6.57 -11.90
N PRO A 91 9.87 6.81 -13.23
CA PRO A 91 10.50 5.94 -14.21
C PRO A 91 11.96 5.66 -13.87
N ILE A 92 12.36 4.39 -13.86
CA ILE A 92 13.71 4.01 -13.44
C ILE A 92 14.70 4.22 -14.60
N PRO A 93 15.89 4.81 -14.36
CA PRO A 93 16.82 5.16 -15.44
C PRO A 93 17.40 3.99 -16.23
N ARG A 94 17.49 2.79 -15.63
CA ARG A 94 18.12 1.62 -16.24
C ARG A 94 17.39 0.34 -15.81
N ASP A 95 17.25 -0.60 -16.74
CA ASP A 95 16.63 -1.90 -16.45
C ASP A 95 17.52 -2.71 -15.46
N PRO A 96 17.00 -3.05 -14.27
CA PRO A 96 17.71 -3.87 -13.29
C PRO A 96 18.06 -5.28 -13.79
N ASN A 97 17.39 -5.81 -14.80
CA ASN A 97 17.65 -7.17 -15.30
C ASN A 97 18.75 -7.20 -16.37
N THR A 98 19.23 -6.03 -16.84
CA THR A 98 20.26 -5.92 -17.88
C THR A 98 21.60 -5.38 -17.36
N ARG A 99 21.79 -5.41 -16.03
CA ARG A 99 22.89 -4.71 -15.35
C ARG A 99 24.28 -5.20 -15.75
N GLY A 100 24.42 -6.50 -16.08
CA GLY A 100 25.69 -7.13 -16.47
C GLY A 100 26.61 -7.49 -15.30
N TYR A 101 26.15 -7.27 -14.06
CA TYR A 101 26.80 -7.66 -12.82
C TYR A 101 25.81 -8.35 -11.89
N THR A 102 26.32 -9.06 -10.90
CA THR A 102 25.54 -9.67 -9.82
C THR A 102 25.89 -9.03 -8.49
N CYS A 103 24.94 -9.03 -7.56
CA CYS A 103 25.15 -8.52 -6.21
C CYS A 103 24.86 -9.62 -5.19
N ASP A 104 25.68 -9.67 -4.14
CA ASP A 104 25.37 -10.35 -2.89
C ASP A 104 24.89 -9.31 -1.85
N SER A 105 24.87 -9.69 -0.57
CA SER A 105 24.44 -8.80 0.53
C SER A 105 25.34 -7.59 0.75
N ASP A 106 26.60 -7.67 0.32
CA ASP A 106 27.65 -6.73 0.73
C ASP A 106 28.25 -5.98 -0.47
N ALA A 107 28.36 -6.62 -1.62
CA ALA A 107 29.00 -6.06 -2.81
C ALA A 107 28.33 -6.50 -4.13
N CYS A 108 28.66 -5.78 -5.20
CA CYS A 108 28.32 -6.15 -6.57
C CYS A 108 29.59 -6.40 -7.36
N HIS A 109 29.59 -7.46 -8.16
CA HIS A 109 30.74 -7.94 -8.90
C HIS A 109 30.42 -8.15 -10.37
N TRP A 110 31.36 -7.78 -11.23
CA TRP A 110 31.36 -8.15 -12.63
C TRP A 110 31.62 -9.66 -12.78
N PRO A 111 31.32 -10.24 -13.97
CA PRO A 111 31.61 -11.66 -14.23
C PRO A 111 33.09 -12.05 -14.10
N ASP A 112 34.01 -11.09 -14.19
CA ASP A 112 35.45 -11.29 -13.98
C ASP A 112 35.86 -11.26 -12.49
N GLY A 113 34.90 -11.05 -11.58
CA GLY A 113 35.08 -10.96 -10.14
C GLY A 113 35.44 -9.57 -9.62
N THR A 114 35.72 -8.59 -10.50
CA THR A 114 36.06 -7.23 -10.07
C THR A 114 34.84 -6.51 -9.50
N ALA A 115 35.07 -5.63 -8.52
CA ALA A 115 33.98 -4.90 -7.87
C ALA A 115 33.37 -3.84 -8.81
N VAL A 116 32.04 -3.73 -8.79
CA VAL A 116 31.31 -2.71 -9.56
C VAL A 116 31.43 -1.36 -8.86
N PRO A 117 31.94 -0.31 -9.53
CA PRO A 117 31.97 1.03 -8.96
C PRO A 117 30.58 1.57 -8.59
N ASN A 118 30.46 2.26 -7.46
CA ASN A 118 29.18 2.79 -6.96
C ASN A 118 28.39 3.64 -7.95
N TYR A 119 29.05 4.41 -8.82
CA TYR A 119 28.36 5.26 -9.80
C TYR A 119 27.72 4.47 -10.95
N GLN A 120 28.02 3.17 -11.09
CA GLN A 120 27.42 2.26 -12.09
C GLN A 120 26.33 1.38 -11.48
N ARG A 121 26.13 1.50 -10.17
CA ARG A 121 25.19 0.72 -9.37
C ARG A 121 23.85 1.44 -9.30
N CYS A 122 22.76 0.67 -9.33
CA CYS A 122 21.43 1.25 -9.07
C CYS A 122 21.23 1.52 -7.58
N GLY A 123 21.96 0.82 -6.71
CA GLY A 123 21.85 0.97 -5.26
C GLY A 123 20.56 0.39 -4.72
N MET A 124 20.10 0.95 -3.60
CA MET A 124 18.96 0.40 -2.86
C MET A 124 17.64 0.41 -3.64
N LEU A 125 17.51 1.28 -4.65
CA LEU A 125 16.35 1.33 -5.56
C LEU A 125 16.11 0.00 -6.28
N CYS A 126 17.19 -0.71 -6.62
CA CYS A 126 17.11 -2.00 -7.29
C CYS A 126 17.46 -3.16 -6.35
N GLY A 127 17.33 -2.98 -5.03
CA GLY A 127 17.62 -3.99 -4.02
C GLY A 127 19.09 -4.38 -3.89
N GLU A 128 20.01 -3.54 -4.38
CA GLU A 128 21.44 -3.76 -4.22
C GLU A 128 21.90 -3.29 -2.84
N PRO A 129 23.11 -3.72 -2.39
CA PRO A 129 23.75 -3.11 -1.24
C PRO A 129 23.80 -1.58 -1.37
N PRO A 130 23.69 -0.80 -0.28
CA PRO A 130 23.64 0.66 -0.39
C PRO A 130 24.93 1.22 -1.02
N THR A 131 24.77 2.14 -1.96
CA THR A 131 25.87 2.93 -2.52
C THR A 131 26.37 3.95 -1.50
N SER A 132 27.52 4.56 -1.80
CA SER A 132 28.01 5.69 -1.02
C SER A 132 27.03 6.87 -0.99
N GLY A 133 26.24 7.06 -2.05
CA GLY A 133 25.19 8.09 -2.10
C GLY A 133 24.06 7.77 -1.12
N ASP A 134 23.56 6.53 -1.14
CA ASP A 134 22.49 6.05 -0.25
C ASP A 134 22.82 6.21 1.23
N ARG A 135 24.09 5.98 1.59
CA ARG A 135 24.56 6.16 2.97
C ARG A 135 24.75 7.62 3.34
N GLN A 136 25.42 8.40 2.49
CA GLN A 136 25.71 9.82 2.79
C GLN A 136 24.46 10.68 2.85
N SER A 137 23.44 10.33 2.08
CA SER A 137 22.16 11.03 2.08
C SER A 137 21.27 10.67 3.27
N GLY A 138 21.58 9.57 3.98
CA GLY A 138 20.72 9.01 5.03
C GLY A 138 19.53 8.18 4.50
N LEU A 139 19.45 7.95 3.19
CA LEU A 139 18.37 7.16 2.57
C LEU A 139 18.37 5.73 3.12
N TYR A 140 19.54 5.11 3.19
CA TYR A 140 19.70 3.76 3.74
C TYR A 140 19.22 3.68 5.19
N ASP A 141 19.67 4.59 6.06
CA ASP A 141 19.31 4.56 7.49
C ASP A 141 17.81 4.80 7.69
N CYS A 142 17.19 5.67 6.88
CA CYS A 142 15.75 5.92 6.93
C CYS A 142 14.93 4.67 6.55
N VAL A 143 15.32 3.97 5.49
CA VAL A 143 14.62 2.75 5.06
C VAL A 143 14.83 1.61 6.06
N GLN A 144 16.04 1.49 6.63
CA GLN A 144 16.32 0.48 7.66
C GLN A 144 15.59 0.73 8.97
N ALA A 145 15.20 1.98 9.25
CA ALA A 145 14.33 2.32 10.37
C ALA A 145 12.86 1.92 10.14
N GLY A 146 12.52 1.34 8.98
CA GLY A 146 11.17 0.89 8.64
C GLY A 146 10.28 1.99 8.06
N THR A 147 10.85 3.12 7.63
CA THR A 147 10.12 4.15 6.90
C THR A 147 9.99 3.75 5.43
N GLU A 148 8.82 3.97 4.81
CA GLU A 148 8.61 3.70 3.39
C GLU A 148 9.60 4.46 2.51
N PHE A 149 10.04 3.83 1.42
CA PHE A 149 11.09 4.36 0.56
C PHE A 149 10.76 5.75 0.00
N GLU A 150 9.53 5.96 -0.48
CA GLU A 150 9.07 7.27 -1.00
C GLU A 150 9.16 8.38 0.05
N GLU A 151 8.88 8.06 1.30
CA GLU A 151 8.99 9.01 2.40
C GLU A 151 10.45 9.38 2.68
N CYS A 152 11.36 8.40 2.61
CA CYS A 152 12.78 8.63 2.76
C CYS A 152 13.35 9.47 1.61
N GLU A 153 13.00 9.18 0.35
CA GLU A 153 13.41 10.00 -0.80
C GLU A 153 12.93 11.46 -0.65
N ARG A 154 11.68 11.65 -0.23
CA ARG A 154 11.07 12.97 -0.06
C ARG A 154 11.77 13.86 0.97
N ARG A 155 12.43 13.26 1.97
CA ARG A 155 13.17 14.00 3.01
C ARG A 155 14.55 14.46 2.55
N ILE A 156 15.07 13.84 1.50
CA ILE A 156 16.47 13.96 1.07
C ILE A 156 16.61 14.82 -0.19
N ARG A 157 15.57 14.85 -1.04
CA ARG A 157 15.47 15.79 -2.18
C ARG A 157 15.13 17.19 -1.70
#